data_AF-A0AAI9DS30-F1
#
_entry.id   AF-A0AAI9DS30-F1
#
_cell.length_a   1.000
_cell.length_b   1.000
_cell.length_c   1.000
_cell.angle_alpha   90.00
_cell.angle_beta   90.00
_cell.angle_gamma   90.00
#
_symmetry.space_group_name_H-M   'P 1'
#
loop_
_entity.id
_entity.type
_entity.pdbx_description
1 polymer ?
#
loop_
_entity_poly.entity_id
_entity_poly.type
_entity_poly.pdbx_seq_one_letter_code
_entity_poly.pdbx_strand_id
1 'polypeptide(L)' 'MNDLTILFLKGLSYLLGDNYSSSKVANYAYQFYLDHDIPDENLSYVVDYLKGIDAGPEFEMDKNEVISFIDINLK' A
#
# COMPACT_ATOMS: atom_id res chain seq x y z
N MET A 1 -8.96 12.88 3.96
CA MET A 1 -8.19 11.74 4.47
C MET A 1 -8.15 11.77 5.98
N ASN A 2 -8.31 10.61 6.61
CA ASN A 2 -8.15 10.45 8.05
C ASN A 2 -6.65 10.30 8.43
N ASP A 3 -6.34 10.35 9.73
CA ASP A 3 -4.96 10.29 10.24
C ASP A 3 -4.24 8.99 9.85
N LEU A 4 -4.97 7.89 9.80
CA LEU A 4 -4.44 6.57 9.47
C LEU A 4 -4.06 6.47 7.99
N THR A 5 -4.85 7.06 7.09
CA THR A 5 -4.51 7.17 5.67
C THR A 5 -3.25 8.01 5.49
N ILE A 6 -3.12 9.14 6.21
CA ILE A 6 -1.93 9.98 6.16
C ILE A 6 -0.70 9.22 6.66
N LEU A 7 -0.82 8.45 7.75
CA LEU A 7 0.25 7.61 8.28
C LEU A 7 0.68 6.56 7.26
N PHE A 8 -0.28 5.86 6.66
CA PHE A 8 -0.02 4.84 5.64
C PHE A 8 0.73 5.42 4.44
N LEU A 9 0.25 6.54 3.89
CA LEU A 9 0.86 7.19 2.72
C LEU A 9 2.26 7.74 3.01
N LYS A 10 2.50 8.25 4.23
CA LYS A 10 3.85 8.69 4.63
C LYS A 10 4.83 7.53 4.61
N GLY A 11 4.51 6.40 5.24
CA GLY A 11 5.38 5.23 5.24
C GLY A 11 5.63 4.69 3.84
N LEU A 12 4.57 4.63 3.02
CA LEU A 12 4.67 4.14 1.65
C LEU A 12 5.52 5.04 0.75
N SER A 13 5.48 6.36 0.94
CA SER A 13 6.26 7.31 0.13
C SER A 13 7.77 7.05 0.17
N TYR A 14 8.29 6.53 1.30
CA TYR A 14 9.69 6.12 1.41
C TYR A 14 10.03 4.88 0.56
N LEU A 15 9.06 3.99 0.35
CA LEU A 15 9.23 2.76 -0.44
C LEU A 15 9.10 3.02 -1.94
N LEU A 16 8.39 4.08 -2.32
CA LEU A 16 8.22 4.53 -3.70
C LEU A 16 9.39 5.41 -4.19
N GLY A 17 10.52 5.45 -3.49
CA GLY A 17 11.75 6.12 -3.90
C GLY A 17 12.51 5.40 -5.04
N ASP A 18 13.81 5.66 -5.18
CA ASP A 18 14.63 5.14 -6.31
C ASP A 18 14.89 3.62 -6.24
N ASN A 19 14.72 2.99 -5.07
CA ASN A 19 14.93 1.55 -4.85
C ASN A 19 13.60 0.81 -4.60
N TYR A 20 12.63 1.07 -5.48
CA TYR A 20 11.31 0.43 -5.46
C TYR A 20 11.43 -1.11 -5.47
N SER A 21 10.53 -1.75 -4.72
CA SER A 21 10.38 -3.20 -4.70
C SER A 21 8.96 -3.54 -4.23
N SER A 22 8.26 -4.33 -5.04
CA SER A 22 6.94 -4.89 -4.76
C SER A 22 6.90 -5.60 -3.40
N SER A 23 7.89 -6.46 -3.12
CA SER A 23 8.00 -7.16 -1.83
C SER A 23 8.13 -6.24 -0.61
N LYS A 24 8.83 -5.11 -0.73
CA LYS A 24 8.89 -4.12 0.37
C LYS A 24 7.54 -3.46 0.61
N VAL A 25 6.82 -3.11 -0.45
CA VAL A 25 5.47 -2.55 -0.36
C VAL A 25 4.50 -3.56 0.24
N ALA A 26 4.54 -4.81 -0.22
CA ALA A 26 3.71 -5.89 0.30
C ALA A 26 3.95 -6.14 1.79
N ASN A 27 5.23 -6.22 2.19
CA ASN A 27 5.60 -6.39 3.59
C ASN A 27 5.10 -5.22 4.44
N TYR A 28 5.29 -3.98 3.98
CA TYR A 28 4.82 -2.79 4.68
C TYR A 28 3.29 -2.78 4.86
N ALA A 29 2.53 -3.07 3.80
CA ALA A 29 1.08 -3.15 3.87
C ALA A 29 0.62 -4.27 4.83
N TYR A 30 1.30 -5.42 4.81
CA TYR A 30 1.01 -6.51 5.75
C TYR A 30 1.27 -6.11 7.20
N GLN A 31 2.40 -5.46 7.51
CA GLN A 31 2.67 -4.96 8.87
C GLN A 31 1.64 -3.92 9.29
N PHE A 32 1.29 -2.98 8.40
CA PHE A 32 0.30 -1.94 8.69
C PHE A 32 -1.07 -2.53 9.05
N TYR A 33 -1.48 -3.58 8.33
CA TYR A 33 -2.70 -4.35 8.61
C TYR A 33 -2.67 -5.04 9.98
N LEU A 34 -1.51 -5.53 10.43
CA LEU A 34 -1.37 -6.17 11.74
C LEU A 34 -1.37 -5.15 12.89
N ASP A 35 -0.80 -3.96 12.66
CA ASP A 35 -0.57 -2.96 13.69
C ASP A 35 -1.78 -2.05 13.96
N HIS A 36 -2.74 -1.98 13.02
CA HIS A 36 -3.85 -1.03 13.09
C HIS A 36 -5.21 -1.67 12.83
N ASP A 37 -6.21 -1.25 13.60
CA ASP A 37 -7.61 -1.43 13.23
C ASP A 37 -7.96 -0.36 12.18
N ILE A 38 -8.35 -0.78 10.98
CA ILE A 38 -8.56 0.10 9.81
C ILE A 38 -10.06 0.21 9.53
N PRO A 39 -10.77 1.18 10.15
CA PRO A 39 -12.22 1.34 9.97
C PRO A 39 -12.61 1.96 8.62
N ASP A 40 -11.67 2.65 7.97
CA ASP A 40 -11.89 3.27 6.66
C ASP A 40 -11.84 2.20 5.57
N GLU A 41 -12.97 1.93 4.91
CA GLU A 41 -13.11 0.87 3.93
C GLU A 41 -12.17 1.03 2.73
N ASN A 42 -11.92 2.27 2.29
CA ASN A 42 -11.04 2.56 1.16
C ASN A 42 -9.58 2.28 1.54
N LEU A 43 -9.15 2.71 2.72
CA LEU A 43 -7.81 2.39 3.23
C LEU A 43 -7.66 0.89 3.45
N SER A 44 -8.66 0.24 4.04
CA SER A 44 -8.66 -1.21 4.26
C SER A 44 -8.50 -1.96 2.96
N TYR A 45 -9.24 -1.59 1.91
CA TYR A 45 -9.10 -2.15 0.57
C TYR A 45 -7.70 -1.96 -0.02
N VAL A 46 -7.13 -0.75 0.06
CA VAL A 46 -5.78 -0.48 -0.46
C VAL A 46 -4.73 -1.29 0.28
N VAL A 47 -4.80 -1.36 1.61
CA VAL A 47 -3.85 -2.13 2.42
C VAL A 47 -3.97 -3.64 2.13
N ASP A 48 -5.20 -4.15 2.02
CA ASP A 48 -5.47 -5.56 1.73
C ASP A 48 -4.99 -5.97 0.34
N TYR A 49 -5.13 -5.08 -0.66
CA TYR A 49 -4.61 -5.32 -1.99
C TYR A 49 -3.08 -5.28 -2.02
N LEU A 50 -2.48 -4.23 -1.46
CA LEU A 50 -1.03 -4.02 -1.53
C LEU A 50 -0.25 -5.11 -0.79
N LYS A 51 -0.77 -5.73 0.27
CA LYS A 51 -0.09 -6.88 0.92
C LYS A 51 -0.01 -8.12 0.04
N GLY A 52 -0.82 -8.21 -1.02
CA GLY A 52 -0.87 -9.35 -1.94
C GLY A 52 0.00 -9.22 -3.19
N ILE A 53 0.62 -8.05 -3.45
CA ILE A 53 1.31 -7.80 -4.72
C ILE A 53 2.64 -8.58 -4.89
N ASP A 54 3.09 -9.29 -3.85
CA ASP A 54 4.27 -10.16 -3.88
C ASP A 54 3.90 -11.65 -3.81
N ALA A 55 2.61 -11.98 -4.02
CA ALA A 55 2.14 -13.37 -4.00
C ALA A 55 2.50 -14.17 -5.27
N GLY A 56 2.90 -13.48 -6.35
CA GLY A 56 3.29 -14.08 -7.62
C GLY A 56 3.43 -13.02 -8.72
N PRO A 57 4.09 -13.33 -9.86
CA PRO A 57 4.32 -12.39 -10.96
C PRO A 57 3.04 -11.78 -11.55
N GLU A 58 1.91 -12.48 -11.46
CA GLU A 58 0.60 -12.03 -11.93
C GLU A 58 -0.06 -10.97 -11.03
N PHE A 59 0.44 -10.79 -9.80
CA PHE A 59 -0.02 -9.79 -8.84
C PHE A 59 0.96 -8.63 -8.67
N GLU A 60 2.17 -8.77 -9.22
CA GLU A 60 3.23 -7.78 -9.07
C GLU A 60 2.85 -6.48 -9.76
N MET A 61 3.02 -5.38 -9.03
CA MET A 61 2.82 -4.03 -9.53
C MET A 61 4.15 -3.32 -9.63
N ASP A 62 4.35 -2.53 -10.69
CA ASP A 62 5.41 -1.54 -10.75
C ASP A 62 5.09 -0.29 -9.90
N LYS A 63 6.08 0.58 -9.72
CA LYS A 63 5.95 1.81 -8.93
C LYS A 63 4.80 2.71 -9.41
N ASN A 64 4.64 2.87 -10.73
CA ASN A 64 3.61 3.76 -11.29
C ASN A 64 2.22 3.14 -11.16
N GLU A 65 2.12 1.82 -11.26
CA GLU A 65 0.88 1.08 -10.99
C GLU A 65 0.45 1.27 -9.54
N VAL A 66 1.38 1.15 -8.57
CA VAL A 66 1.06 1.39 -7.14
C VAL A 66 0.58 2.82 -6.91
N ILE A 67 1.27 3.83 -7.48
CA ILE A 67 0.87 5.24 -7.36
C ILE A 67 -0.54 5.44 -7.95
N SER A 68 -0.78 4.91 -9.15
CA SER A 68 -2.07 5.06 -9.83
C SER A 68 -3.20 4.38 -9.05
N PHE A 69 -2.94 3.19 -8.52
CA PHE A 69 -3.90 2.45 -7.70
C PHE A 69 -4.29 3.23 -6.44
N ILE A 70 -3.32 3.82 -5.73
CA ILE A 70 -3.58 4.67 -4.56
C ILE A 70 -4.41 5.89 -4.94
N ASP A 71 -4.01 6.57 -6.01
CA ASP A 71 -4.69 7.77 -6.51
C ASP A 71 -6.15 7.51 -6.89
N ILE A 72 -6.47 6.29 -7.36
CA ILE A 72 -7.84 5.90 -7.71
C ILE A 72 -8.67 5.61 -6.46
N ASN A 73 -8.07 5.01 -5.43
CA ASN A 73 -8.81 4.45 -4.30
C ASN A 73 -8.80 5.33 -3.03
N LEU A 74 -7.88 6.29 -2.88
CA LEU A 74 -7.73 7.11 -1.67
C LEU A 74 -7.88 8.64 -1.91
N LYS A 75 -8.34 9.06 -3.10
CA LYS A 75 -8.63 10.48 -3.39
C LYS A 75 -9.89 10.99 -2.70
#